data_AF-A0A497CGH2-F1
#
_entry.id   AF-A0A497CGH2-F1
#
_cell.length_a   1.000
_cell.length_b   1.000
_cell.length_c   1.000
_cell.angle_alpha   90.00
_cell.angle_beta   90.00
_cell.angle_gamma   90.00
#
_symmetry.space_group_name_H-M   'P 1'
#
loop_
_entity.id
_entity.type
_entity.pdbx_description
1 polymer ?
#
loop_
_entity_poly.entity_id
_entity_poly.type
_entity_poly.pdbx_seq_one_letter_code
_entity_poly.pdbx_strand_id
1 'polypeptide(L)' 'MAHPKRKISKTRRDKRRTHYKATVPQIATCPTTGEAHLYHRAHWHDGKLYYRGQVLIDNSEKEENLA' A
#
# COMPACT_ATOMS: atom_id res chain seq x y z
N MET A 1 3.44 -24.43 -32.08
CA MET A 1 2.88 -23.34 -31.25
C MET A 1 1.51 -22.96 -31.79
N ALA A 2 0.51 -22.77 -30.92
CA ALA A 2 -0.79 -22.31 -31.37
C ALA A 2 -0.71 -20.82 -31.72
N HIS A 3 -0.72 -20.50 -33.02
CA HIS A 3 -0.74 -19.12 -33.48
C HIS A 3 -2.17 -18.62 -33.66
N PRO A 4 -2.45 -17.35 -33.31
CA PRO A 4 -3.76 -16.78 -33.55
C PRO A 4 -4.04 -16.75 -35.06
N LYS A 5 -5.07 -17.46 -35.51
CA LYS A 5 -5.49 -17.49 -36.92
C LYS A 5 -5.87 -16.11 -37.47
N ARG A 6 -6.35 -15.21 -36.59
CA ARG A 6 -6.79 -13.85 -36.96
C ARG A 6 -6.43 -12.83 -35.88
N LYS A 7 -6.32 -11.57 -36.31
CA LYS A 7 -6.13 -10.41 -35.43
C LYS A 7 -7.33 -10.26 -34.47
N ILE A 8 -7.05 -9.95 -33.21
CA ILE A 8 -8.07 -9.62 -32.22
C ILE A 8 -8.57 -8.18 -32.50
N SER A 9 -9.89 -8.00 -32.62
CA SER A 9 -10.48 -6.68 -32.81
C SER A 9 -10.24 -5.79 -31.60
N LYS A 10 -10.12 -4.47 -31.81
CA LYS A 10 -9.95 -3.49 -30.73
C LYS A 10 -11.05 -3.64 -29.68
N THR A 11 -12.31 -3.71 -30.13
CA THR A 11 -13.48 -3.93 -29.27
C THR A 11 -13.37 -5.19 -28.39
N ARG A 12 -12.86 -6.31 -28.91
CA ARG A 12 -12.71 -7.55 -28.13
C ARG A 12 -11.57 -7.48 -27.14
N ARG A 13 -10.44 -6.87 -27.52
CA ARG A 13 -9.33 -6.61 -26.60
C ARG A 13 -9.77 -5.69 -25.46
N ASP A 14 -10.50 -4.63 -25.78
CA ASP A 14 -10.89 -3.60 -24.83
C ASP A 14 -12.00 -4.12 -23.90
N LYS A 15 -12.97 -4.90 -24.42
CA LYS A 15 -13.94 -5.67 -23.61
C LYS A 15 -13.28 -6.68 -22.67
N ARG A 16 -12.20 -7.35 -23.10
CA ARG A 16 -11.44 -8.26 -22.22
C ARG A 16 -10.74 -7.50 -21.07
N ARG A 17 -10.32 -6.26 -21.31
CA ARG A 17 -9.59 -5.42 -20.34
C ARG A 17 -10.50 -4.64 -19.39
N THR A 18 -11.82 -4.86 -19.42
CA THR A 18 -12.76 -4.20 -18.50
C THR A 18 -12.46 -4.53 -17.05
N HIS A 19 -12.14 -5.79 -16.72
CA HIS A 19 -11.83 -6.23 -15.36
C HIS A 19 -10.37 -5.99 -14.93
N TYR A 20 -9.49 -5.60 -15.85
CA TYR A 20 -8.11 -5.24 -15.52
C TYR A 20 -8.10 -3.81 -14.97
N LYS A 21 -8.34 -3.67 -13.66
CA LYS A 21 -8.42 -2.41 -12.93
C LYS A 21 -7.58 -2.49 -11.66
N ALA A 22 -6.99 -1.37 -11.26
CA ALA A 22 -6.32 -1.26 -9.98
C ALA A 22 -7.37 -1.20 -8.87
N THR A 23 -7.16 -1.97 -7.80
CA THR A 23 -7.98 -1.93 -6.59
C THR A 23 -7.41 -0.91 -5.63
N VAL A 24 -8.26 -0.08 -5.03
CA VAL A 24 -7.85 0.88 -4.00
C VAL A 24 -7.50 0.10 -2.71
N PRO A 25 -6.36 0.37 -2.07
CA PRO A 25 -6.02 -0.26 -0.80
C PRO A 25 -6.89 0.27 0.34
N GLN A 26 -7.10 -0.54 1.38
CA GLN A 26 -7.81 -0.12 2.58
C GLN A 26 -6.91 0.74 3.48
N ILE A 27 -7.23 2.02 3.55
CA ILE A 27 -6.50 3.01 4.36
C ILE A 27 -7.34 3.32 5.61
N ALA A 28 -6.67 3.35 6.76
CA ALA A 28 -7.26 3.74 8.04
C ALA A 28 -6.44 4.88 8.66
N THR A 29 -7.08 5.66 9.52
CA THR A 29 -6.43 6.76 10.25
C THR A 29 -6.01 6.28 11.64
N CYS A 30 -4.79 6.61 12.05
CA CYS A 30 -4.31 6.34 13.39
C CYS A 30 -4.99 7.30 14.39
N PRO A 31 -5.59 6.81 15.49
CA PRO A 31 -6.24 7.69 16.46
C PRO A 31 -5.24 8.56 17.25
N THR A 32 -3.98 8.13 17.39
CA THR A 32 -3.00 8.80 18.25
C THR A 32 -2.19 9.87 17.51
N THR A 33 -1.82 9.60 16.25
CA THR A 33 -1.00 10.50 15.43
C THR A 33 -1.80 11.21 14.32
N GLY A 34 -3.02 10.76 14.04
CA GLY A 34 -3.84 11.29 12.94
C GLY A 34 -3.41 10.83 11.54
N GLU A 35 -2.32 10.06 11.42
CA GLU A 35 -1.78 9.67 10.12
C GLU A 35 -2.55 8.54 9.43
N ALA A 36 -2.55 8.59 8.10
CA ALA A 36 -3.10 7.55 7.25
C ALA A 36 -2.12 6.37 7.14
N HIS A 37 -2.58 5.17 7.51
CA HIS A 37 -1.82 3.93 7.41
C HIS A 37 -2.66 2.83 6.74
N LEU A 38 -1.98 1.81 6.21
CA LEU A 38 -2.65 0.63 5.70
C LEU A 38 -3.28 -0.15 6.86
N TYR A 39 -4.51 -0.60 6.66
CA TYR A 39 -5.22 -1.33 7.71
C TYR A 39 -4.45 -2.59 8.13
N HIS A 40 -4.39 -2.83 9.44
CA HIS A 40 -3.64 -3.93 10.08
C HIS A 40 -2.12 -3.90 9.83
N ARG A 41 -1.56 -2.73 9.52
CA ARG A 41 -0.10 -2.55 9.42
C ARG A 41 0.37 -1.50 10.41
N ALA A 42 1.60 -1.68 10.90
CA ALA A 42 2.30 -0.66 11.65
C ALA A 42 2.85 0.40 10.69
N HIS A 43 2.95 1.65 11.15
CA HIS A 43 3.51 2.77 10.39
C HIS A 43 4.54 3.53 11.21
N TRP A 44 5.53 4.09 10.53
CA TRP A 44 6.54 4.93 11.15
C TRP A 44 6.07 6.37 11.17
N HIS A 45 6.18 7.01 12.34
CA HIS A 45 5.92 8.43 12.53
C HIS A 45 6.94 8.97 13.54
N ASP A 46 7.59 10.10 13.23
CA ASP A 46 8.55 10.78 14.12
C ASP A 46 9.60 9.84 14.76
N GLY A 47 10.19 8.93 13.99
CA GLY A 47 11.21 7.98 14.48
C GLY A 47 10.67 6.85 15.38
N LYS A 48 9.34 6.73 15.49
CA LYS A 48 8.65 5.73 16.30
C LYS A 48 7.74 4.85 15.43
N LEU A 49 7.69 3.56 15.73
CA LEU A 49 6.80 2.62 15.05
C LEU A 49 5.48 2.52 15.82
N TYR A 50 4.38 2.96 15.20
CA TYR A 50 3.05 2.93 15.80
C TYR A 50 2.21 1.77 15.26
N TYR A 51 1.48 1.10 16.16
CA TYR A 51 0.46 0.14 15.80
C TYR A 51 -0.67 0.13 16.83
N ARG A 52 -1.92 0.18 16.36
CA ARG A 52 -3.12 0.21 17.23
C ARG A 52 -3.05 1.26 18.35
N GLY A 53 -2.42 2.39 18.03
CA GLY A 53 -2.26 3.54 18.93
C GLY A 53 -1.19 3.39 20.02
N GLN A 54 -0.42 2.29 20.01
CA GLN A 54 0.73 2.07 20.88
C GLN A 54 2.03 2.25 20.10
N VAL A 55 3.10 2.61 20.80
CA VAL A 55 4.46 2.62 20.26
C VAL A 55 5.06 1.23 20.44
N LEU A 56 5.55 0.62 19.37
CA LEU A 56 6.25 -0.67 19.40
C LEU A 56 7.76 -0.52 19.45
N ILE A 57 8.31 0.44 18.70
CA ILE A 57 9.75 0.66 18.59
C ILE A 57 9.99 2.16 18.67
N ASP A 58 10.79 2.57 19.65
CA ASP A 58 11.37 3.91 19.74
C ASP A 58 12.79 3.84 19.19
N ASN A 59 13.00 4.29 17.95
CA ASN A 59 14.33 4.39 17.36
C ASN A 59 14.96 5.78 17.54
N SER A 60 14.23 6.74 18.14
CA SER A 60 14.74 8.09 18.41
C SER A 60 16.04 8.08 19.22
N GLU A 61 16.19 7.15 20.17
CA GLU A 61 17.39 7.03 21.02
C GLU A 61 18.65 6.59 20.25
N LYS A 62 18.50 5.96 19.07
CA LYS A 62 19.65 5.56 18.23
C LYS A 62 20.13 6.68 17.32
N GLU A 63 19.25 7.58 16.89
CA GLU A 63 19.62 8.71 16.04
C GLU A 63 20.35 9.80 16.83
N GLU A 64 20.03 10.02 18.10
CA GLU A 64 20.74 10.97 18.99
C GLU A 64 22.17 10.52 19.33
N ASN A 65 22.45 9.21 19.37
CA ASN A 65 23.78 8.68 19.72
C ASN A 65 24.73 8.54 18.52
N LEU A 66 24.25 8.80 17.30
CA LEU A 66 25.06 8.76 16.07
C LEU A 66 25.40 10.17 15.52
N ALA A 67 24.90 11.23 16.17
CA ALA A 67 25.22 12.63 15.91
C ALA A 67 26.31 13.12 16.88
#